data_AF-A0A150LCE7-F1
#
_entry.id   AF-A0A150LCE7-F1
#
_cell.length_a   1.000
_cell.length_b   1.000
_cell.length_c   1.000
_cell.angle_alpha   90.00
_cell.angle_beta   90.00
_cell.angle_gamma   90.00
#
_symmetry.space_group_name_H-M   'P 1'
#
loop_
_entity.id
_entity.type
_entity.pdbx_description
1 polymer ?
#
loop_
_entity_poly.entity_id
_entity_poly.type
_entity_poly.pdbx_seq_one_letter_code
_entity_poly.pdbx_strand_id
1 'polypeptide(L)'
;MIVQDNTPSVGYISWSNVKIAYKGQVYNIADGYTNLPFVYWKYSDPNYFYASNSYPTWLTDDDLLVFLNKNGIHLTVPNTTIIDGSLIVPESILTNALAANAVTAEKIAAGAITASKIAADAVGAQAIAAGAVLAEHINVDSLSAISANLGTVTAGEMTGVVIKTSPTADTEGIVLSGTQLKSNSAASGSNLTIDNGSVKVDNINNYHSEVKADAINFGRSTTSDASIFYYEPADGSFGELTIRSRDYITMNAKEIRTPNTERGFCGVGGVTTGITGPVAGVGVNFRTKKTYTPSSISLSGTSHNLIYSTHLHAIDISPDGFWLYIDGGDTNNAYRYWRGYYTA
;
A
#
# COMPACT_ATOMS: atom_id res chain seq x y z
N MET A 1 -58.06 45.46 13.17
CA MET A 1 -56.78 46.11 12.83
C MET A 1 -56.13 45.30 11.72
N ILE A 2 -55.84 45.95 10.60
CA ILE A 2 -55.03 45.40 9.52
C ILE A 2 -53.74 46.20 9.50
N VAL A 3 -52.59 45.53 9.51
CA VAL A 3 -51.27 46.15 9.33
C VAL A 3 -50.53 45.35 8.28
N GLN A 4 -49.90 46.04 7.34
CA GLN A 4 -49.23 45.41 6.20
C GLN A 4 -47.78 45.87 6.10
N ASP A 5 -46.93 44.91 5.76
CA ASP A 5 -45.51 45.12 5.50
C ASP A 5 -45.28 45.63 4.08
N ASN A 6 -44.21 46.40 3.90
CA ASN A 6 -43.74 46.94 2.61
C ASN A 6 -44.86 47.59 1.78
N THR A 7 -45.78 48.26 2.46
CA THR A 7 -46.97 48.87 1.87
C THR A 7 -47.01 50.35 2.27
N PRO A 8 -47.12 51.31 1.32
CA PRO A 8 -47.35 51.13 -0.12
C PRO A 8 -46.12 50.71 -0.94
N SER A 9 -44.92 50.75 -0.36
CA SER A 9 -43.67 50.34 -1.01
C SER A 9 -42.66 49.78 0.02
N VAL A 10 -41.56 49.21 -0.47
CA VAL A 10 -40.50 48.65 0.39
C VAL A 10 -40.00 49.70 1.38
N GLY A 11 -39.90 49.30 2.64
CA GLY A 11 -39.50 50.19 3.75
C GLY A 11 -40.67 50.86 4.49
N TYR A 12 -41.90 50.77 3.97
CA TYR A 12 -43.09 51.31 4.62
C TYR A 12 -43.90 50.24 5.34
N ILE A 13 -44.59 50.65 6.41
CA ILE A 13 -45.70 49.91 7.01
C ILE A 13 -46.99 50.72 6.82
N SER A 14 -48.11 50.04 6.61
CA SER A 14 -49.44 50.66 6.53
C SER A 14 -50.38 50.05 7.56
N TRP A 15 -51.38 50.81 7.97
CA TRP A 15 -52.42 50.37 8.87
C TRP A 15 -53.79 50.82 8.38
N SER A 16 -54.79 49.96 8.59
CA SER A 16 -56.18 50.30 8.33
C SER A 16 -57.14 49.64 9.31
N ASN A 17 -58.28 50.30 9.52
CA ASN A 17 -59.32 49.84 10.45
C ASN A 17 -58.75 49.50 11.84
N VAL A 18 -57.89 50.40 12.34
CA VAL A 18 -57.26 50.27 13.65
C VAL A 18 -58.12 50.99 14.68
N LYS A 19 -58.25 50.35 15.85
CA LYS A 19 -59.02 50.89 16.98
C LYS A 19 -58.18 50.80 18.24
N ILE A 20 -58.19 51.85 19.05
CA ILE A 20 -57.59 51.84 20.38
C ILE A 20 -58.70 51.98 21.41
N ALA A 21 -58.73 51.05 22.37
CA ALA A 21 -59.61 51.12 23.52
C ALA A 21 -58.80 51.65 24.72
N TYR A 22 -59.21 52.78 25.28
CA TYR A 22 -58.53 53.40 26.41
C TYR A 22 -59.54 54.17 27.28
N LYS A 23 -59.39 54.08 28.61
CA LYS A 23 -60.31 54.69 29.61
C LYS A 23 -61.81 54.44 29.33
N GLY A 24 -62.14 53.23 28.87
CA GLY A 24 -63.53 52.81 28.60
C GLY A 24 -64.15 53.39 27.31
N GLN A 25 -63.38 54.09 26.48
CA GLN A 25 -63.78 54.59 25.17
C GLN A 25 -63.01 53.88 24.06
N VAL A 26 -63.60 53.83 22.86
CA VAL A 26 -62.96 53.26 21.65
C VAL A 26 -62.75 54.35 20.63
N TYR A 27 -61.50 54.57 20.24
CA TYR A 27 -61.07 55.55 19.26
C TYR A 27 -60.79 54.86 17.93
N ASN A 28 -61.40 55.35 16.85
CA ASN A 28 -61.10 54.89 15.50
C ASN A 28 -59.90 55.67 14.97
N ILE A 29 -58.87 54.96 14.55
CA ILE A 29 -57.65 55.56 14.03
C ILE A 29 -57.78 55.69 12.52
N ALA A 30 -57.46 56.87 12.00
CA ALA A 30 -57.38 57.09 10.56
C ALA A 30 -56.35 56.16 9.91
N ASP A 31 -56.73 55.58 8.77
CA ASP A 31 -55.84 54.77 7.94
C ASP A 31 -54.62 55.59 7.53
N GLY A 32 -53.44 54.94 7.47
CA GLY A 32 -52.20 55.64 7.20
C GLY A 32 -51.04 54.70 6.95
N TYR A 33 -49.88 55.29 6.66
CA TYR A 33 -48.64 54.57 6.41
C TYR A 33 -47.43 55.44 6.77
N THR A 34 -46.29 54.81 7.02
CA THR A 34 -45.04 55.52 7.28
C THR A 34 -43.81 54.65 6.98
N ASN A 35 -42.72 55.30 6.60
CA ASN A 35 -41.39 54.69 6.55
C ASN A 35 -40.54 55.00 7.80
N LEU A 36 -41.12 55.73 8.77
CA LEU A 36 -40.42 56.12 9.99
C LEU A 36 -40.44 54.97 11.02
N PRO A 37 -39.36 54.79 11.81
CA PRO A 37 -39.15 53.65 12.68
C PRO A 37 -40.13 53.54 13.86
N PHE A 38 -40.62 54.65 14.42
CA PHE A 38 -41.49 54.63 15.59
C PHE A 38 -42.87 55.15 15.24
N VAL A 39 -43.92 54.37 15.51
CA VAL A 39 -45.32 54.78 15.35
C VAL A 39 -46.00 54.77 16.71
N TYR A 40 -46.62 55.88 17.07
CA TYR A 40 -47.21 56.09 18.38
C TYR A 40 -48.59 56.76 18.26
N TRP A 41 -49.37 56.58 19.31
CA TRP A 41 -50.68 57.16 19.52
C TRP A 41 -50.64 58.10 20.70
N LYS A 42 -51.35 59.23 20.60
CA LYS A 42 -51.46 60.21 21.67
C LYS A 42 -52.89 60.32 22.13
N TYR A 43 -53.13 60.34 23.44
CA TYR A 43 -54.48 60.54 23.96
C TYR A 43 -55.03 61.95 23.68
N SER A 44 -54.14 62.95 23.59
CA SER A 44 -54.49 64.34 23.26
C SER A 44 -55.03 64.53 21.84
N ASP A 45 -54.72 63.61 20.91
CA ASP A 45 -55.30 63.58 19.57
C ASP A 45 -55.55 62.12 19.14
N PRO A 46 -56.64 61.52 19.62
CA PRO A 46 -56.76 60.08 19.70
C PRO A 46 -57.22 59.41 18.39
N ASN A 47 -57.46 60.18 17.33
CA ASN A 47 -57.97 59.65 16.05
C ASN A 47 -56.85 59.37 15.04
N TYR A 48 -55.58 59.57 15.40
CA TYR A 48 -54.44 59.43 14.48
C TYR A 48 -53.28 58.68 15.10
N PHE A 49 -52.49 58.04 14.24
CA PHE A 49 -51.13 57.65 14.55
C PHE A 49 -50.14 58.68 14.03
N TYR A 50 -49.06 58.81 14.78
CA TYR A 50 -47.95 59.70 14.53
C TYR A 50 -46.68 58.87 14.39
N ALA A 51 -45.67 59.41 13.71
CA ALA A 51 -44.42 58.69 13.54
C ALA A 51 -43.18 59.59 13.64
N SER A 52 -42.06 59.01 14.06
CA SER A 52 -40.80 59.72 14.26
C SER A 52 -39.58 58.86 13.91
N ASN A 53 -38.47 59.52 13.57
CA ASN A 53 -37.16 58.89 13.37
C ASN A 53 -36.46 58.49 14.67
N SER A 54 -36.73 59.22 15.74
CA SER A 54 -36.15 58.97 17.06
C SER A 54 -37.20 58.42 18.01
N TYR A 55 -36.75 57.61 18.98
CA TYR A 55 -37.61 57.09 20.03
C TYR A 55 -38.32 58.25 20.77
N PRO A 56 -39.66 58.24 20.87
CA PRO A 56 -40.40 59.36 21.44
C PRO A 56 -40.32 59.35 22.97
N THR A 57 -39.31 60.02 23.54
CA THR A 57 -39.09 60.10 25.00
C THR A 57 -40.08 61.00 25.74
N TRP A 58 -40.92 61.72 25.01
CA TRP A 58 -41.91 62.68 25.50
C TRP A 58 -43.33 62.13 25.55
N LEU A 59 -43.53 60.83 25.32
CA LEU A 59 -44.83 60.19 25.55
C LEU A 59 -45.16 60.22 27.04
N THR A 60 -46.39 60.59 27.35
CA THR A 60 -46.93 60.58 28.72
C THR A 60 -47.51 59.22 29.07
N ASP A 61 -47.89 59.01 30.33
CA ASP A 61 -48.53 57.76 30.80
C ASP A 61 -49.86 57.44 30.08
N ASP A 62 -50.49 58.45 29.48
CA ASP A 62 -51.73 58.30 28.72
C ASP A 62 -51.49 58.00 27.22
N ASP A 63 -50.24 58.05 26.74
CA ASP A 63 -49.87 57.81 25.34
C ASP A 63 -49.32 56.39 25.12
N LEU A 64 -49.22 55.95 23.85
CA LEU A 64 -48.82 54.57 23.53
C LEU A 64 -47.87 54.51 22.34
N LEU A 65 -46.72 53.84 22.49
CA LEU A 65 -45.94 53.36 21.36
C LEU A 65 -46.64 52.13 20.77
N VAL A 66 -46.99 52.16 19.48
CA VAL A 66 -47.90 51.18 18.86
C VAL A 66 -47.15 50.24 17.94
N PHE A 67 -46.36 50.77 17.00
CA PHE A 67 -45.58 49.96 16.07
C PHE A 67 -44.12 50.38 16.01
N LEU A 68 -43.24 49.41 15.74
CA LEU A 68 -41.93 49.67 15.18
C LEU A 68 -41.93 49.29 13.70
N ASN A 69 -41.40 50.17 12.85
CA ASN A 69 -41.10 49.87 11.46
C ASN A 69 -39.64 49.46 11.32
N LYS A 70 -39.39 48.17 11.11
CA LYS A 70 -38.06 47.61 10.85
C LYS A 70 -37.88 47.43 9.34
N ASN A 71 -37.58 48.52 8.64
CA ASN A 71 -37.34 48.54 7.19
C ASN A 71 -38.48 47.90 6.36
N GLY A 72 -39.71 48.25 6.69
CA GLY A 72 -40.93 47.78 6.02
C GLY A 72 -41.60 46.59 6.69
N ILE A 73 -41.04 46.07 7.80
CA ILE A 73 -41.68 45.03 8.62
C ILE A 73 -42.22 45.65 9.91
N HIS A 74 -43.52 45.53 10.16
CA HIS A 74 -44.13 46.04 11.38
C HIS A 74 -43.92 45.09 12.57
N LEU A 75 -43.66 45.67 13.74
CA LEU A 75 -43.72 44.97 15.02
C LEU A 75 -44.74 45.68 15.92
N THR A 76 -45.73 44.95 16.42
CA THR A 76 -46.76 45.50 17.31
C THR A 76 -46.29 45.50 18.75
N VAL A 77 -46.07 46.68 19.32
CA VAL A 77 -45.47 46.90 20.65
C VAL A 77 -46.35 46.37 21.80
N PRO A 78 -47.67 46.61 21.85
CA PRO A 78 -48.49 46.19 23.00
C PRO A 78 -48.61 44.67 23.21
N ASN A 79 -48.25 43.86 22.20
CA ASN A 79 -48.37 42.40 22.23
C ASN A 79 -47.02 41.68 22.30
N THR A 80 -45.91 42.41 22.46
CA THR A 80 -44.57 41.82 22.47
C THR A 80 -43.66 42.53 23.48
N THR A 81 -42.77 41.77 24.14
CA THR A 81 -41.69 42.39 24.91
C THR A 81 -40.65 42.93 23.93
N ILE A 82 -40.64 44.24 23.72
CA ILE A 82 -39.55 44.90 22.99
C ILE A 82 -38.42 45.14 23.97
N ILE A 83 -37.35 44.38 23.81
CA ILE A 83 -36.07 44.69 24.43
C ILE A 83 -35.30 45.53 23.43
N ASP A 84 -35.05 46.80 23.76
CA ASP A 84 -34.06 47.59 23.04
C ASP A 84 -32.69 46.92 23.20
N GLY A 85 -32.02 46.63 22.08
CA GLY A 85 -30.69 46.02 22.09
C GLY A 85 -29.67 46.85 22.87
N SER A 86 -29.87 48.17 23.03
CA SER A 86 -29.03 49.03 23.86
C SER A 86 -29.14 48.75 25.36
N LEU A 87 -30.25 48.12 25.80
CA LEU A 87 -30.48 47.70 27.17
C LEU A 87 -29.87 46.31 27.45
N ILE A 88 -29.45 45.58 26.42
CA ILE A 88 -28.70 44.33 26.57
C ILE A 88 -27.22 44.68 26.75
N VAL A 89 -26.80 44.72 28.00
CA VAL A 89 -25.37 44.86 28.35
C VAL A 89 -24.68 43.49 28.28
N PRO A 90 -23.34 43.42 28.13
CA PRO A 90 -22.61 42.16 28.13
C PRO A 90 -23.00 41.27 29.33
N GLU A 91 -23.13 39.96 29.09
CA GLU A 91 -23.45 38.93 30.10
C GLU A 91 -24.84 39.03 30.76
N SER A 92 -25.70 39.96 30.34
CA SER A 92 -27.03 40.16 30.96
C SER A 92 -28.09 39.11 30.59
N ILE A 93 -27.90 38.35 29.51
CA ILE A 93 -28.80 37.26 29.11
C ILE A 93 -28.27 35.94 29.65
N LEU A 94 -28.88 35.51 30.77
CA LEU A 94 -28.55 34.25 31.41
C LEU A 94 -29.28 33.07 30.76
N THR A 95 -28.78 31.85 30.95
CA THR A 95 -29.31 30.63 30.32
C THR A 95 -30.78 30.38 30.63
N ASN A 96 -31.27 30.74 31.81
CA ASN A 96 -32.68 30.59 32.19
C ASN A 96 -33.63 31.59 31.48
N ALA A 97 -33.08 32.64 30.85
CA ALA A 97 -33.84 33.56 30.01
C ALA A 97 -34.04 33.03 28.58
N LEU A 98 -33.31 31.97 28.19
CA LEU A 98 -33.46 31.35 26.88
C LEU A 98 -34.41 30.15 26.97
N ALA A 99 -35.53 30.24 26.26
CA ALA A 99 -36.42 29.08 26.10
C ALA A 99 -35.69 27.94 25.38
N ALA A 100 -36.13 26.70 25.63
CA ALA A 100 -35.62 25.54 24.90
C ALA A 100 -35.80 25.75 23.38
N ASN A 101 -34.77 25.44 22.60
CA ASN A 101 -34.70 25.65 21.14
C ASN A 101 -34.77 27.11 20.66
N ALA A 102 -34.59 28.10 21.55
CA ALA A 102 -34.56 29.51 21.14
C ALA A 102 -33.38 29.85 20.21
N VAL A 103 -32.28 29.10 20.31
CA VAL A 103 -31.11 29.22 19.42
C VAL A 103 -31.05 27.98 18.53
N THR A 104 -31.46 28.13 17.26
CA THR A 104 -31.37 27.07 16.24
C THR A 104 -30.09 27.22 15.43
N ALA A 105 -29.72 26.18 14.66
CA ALA A 105 -28.52 26.21 13.82
C ALA A 105 -28.50 27.40 12.85
N GLU A 106 -29.64 27.77 12.27
CA GLU A 106 -29.78 28.92 11.36
C GLU A 106 -29.52 30.29 12.05
N LYS A 107 -29.61 30.34 13.38
CA LYS A 107 -29.34 31.55 14.17
C LYS A 107 -27.88 31.65 14.60
N ILE A 108 -27.07 30.61 14.36
CA ILE A 108 -25.64 30.59 14.69
C ILE A 108 -24.86 30.97 13.42
N ALA A 109 -24.18 32.11 13.45
CA ALA A 109 -23.33 32.54 12.36
C ALA A 109 -22.13 31.58 12.17
N ALA A 110 -21.66 31.42 10.93
CA ALA A 110 -20.47 30.63 10.64
C ALA A 110 -19.27 31.15 11.44
N GLY A 111 -18.56 30.26 12.12
CA GLY A 111 -17.41 30.60 12.97
C GLY A 111 -17.76 31.14 14.37
N ALA A 112 -19.05 31.29 14.72
CA ALA A 112 -19.44 31.75 16.05
C ALA A 112 -19.06 30.76 17.18
N ILE A 113 -18.98 29.47 16.86
CA ILE A 113 -18.52 28.42 17.77
C ILE A 113 -17.14 27.96 17.30
N THR A 114 -16.11 28.28 18.09
CA THR A 114 -14.73 27.82 17.84
C THR A 114 -14.41 26.58 18.68
N ALA A 115 -13.36 25.86 18.32
CA ALA A 115 -12.94 24.65 19.05
C ALA A 115 -12.74 24.89 20.55
N SER A 116 -12.21 26.06 20.96
CA SER A 116 -12.02 26.42 22.37
C SER A 116 -13.31 26.67 23.16
N LYS A 117 -14.46 26.77 22.47
CA LYS A 117 -15.79 26.90 23.08
C LYS A 117 -16.52 25.56 23.20
N ILE A 118 -15.96 24.49 22.64
CA ILE A 118 -16.50 23.13 22.74
C ILE A 118 -15.77 22.44 23.90
N ALA A 119 -16.53 22.03 24.93
CA ALA A 119 -15.95 21.28 26.03
C ALA A 119 -15.43 19.92 25.54
N ALA A 120 -14.44 19.36 26.24
CA ALA A 120 -14.00 17.99 26.00
C ALA A 120 -15.20 17.03 26.06
N ASP A 121 -15.24 16.07 25.14
CA ASP A 121 -16.30 15.07 25.00
C ASP A 121 -17.72 15.60 24.73
N ALA A 122 -17.89 16.90 24.46
CA ALA A 122 -19.20 17.49 24.17
C ALA A 122 -19.81 16.98 22.85
N VAL A 123 -18.98 16.49 21.92
CA VAL A 123 -19.41 15.92 20.63
C VAL A 123 -19.19 14.41 20.66
N GLY A 124 -20.24 13.66 21.01
CA GLY A 124 -20.22 12.20 20.97
C GLY A 124 -20.35 11.64 19.54
N ALA A 125 -20.01 10.36 19.36
CA ALA A 125 -19.99 9.71 18.04
C ALA A 125 -21.34 9.78 17.29
N GLN A 126 -22.45 9.80 18.02
CA GLN A 126 -23.82 9.83 17.51
C GLN A 126 -24.19 11.19 16.91
N ALA A 127 -23.46 12.25 17.29
CA ALA A 127 -23.58 13.57 16.70
C ALA A 127 -22.73 13.72 15.43
N ILE A 128 -21.86 12.75 15.12
CA ILE A 128 -20.98 12.77 13.96
C ILE A 128 -21.60 11.88 12.87
N ALA A 129 -22.04 12.50 11.78
CA ALA A 129 -22.55 11.74 10.64
C ALA A 129 -21.43 10.88 10.01
N ALA A 130 -21.82 9.74 9.41
CA ALA A 130 -20.87 8.90 8.68
C ALA A 130 -20.17 9.69 7.57
N GLY A 131 -18.84 9.66 7.56
CA GLY A 131 -18.02 10.42 6.60
C GLY A 131 -17.89 11.92 6.89
N ALA A 132 -18.43 12.43 8.01
CA ALA A 132 -18.32 13.85 8.35
C ALA A 132 -16.87 14.31 8.64
N VAL A 133 -16.02 13.39 9.12
CA VAL A 133 -14.60 13.65 9.37
C VAL A 133 -13.78 12.87 8.34
N LEU A 134 -13.09 13.60 7.48
CA LEU A 134 -12.17 13.04 6.48
C LEU A 134 -10.79 12.80 7.09
N ALA A 135 -10.08 11.79 6.59
CA ALA A 135 -8.74 11.42 7.09
C ALA A 135 -7.73 12.57 7.00
N GLU A 136 -7.82 13.41 5.96
CA GLU A 136 -6.96 14.59 5.78
C GLU A 136 -7.12 15.67 6.87
N HIS A 137 -8.19 15.60 7.66
CA HIS A 137 -8.45 16.51 8.79
C HIS A 137 -8.03 15.94 10.14
N ILE A 138 -7.46 14.72 10.18
CA ILE A 138 -7.07 14.04 11.41
C ILE A 138 -5.55 13.91 11.43
N ASN A 139 -4.91 14.47 12.46
CA ASN A 139 -3.54 14.10 12.80
C ASN A 139 -3.58 12.92 13.78
N VAL A 140 -2.92 11.81 13.42
CA VAL A 140 -2.86 10.60 14.25
C VAL A 140 -1.41 10.37 14.66
N ASP A 141 -1.08 10.70 15.91
CA ASP A 141 0.26 10.47 16.45
C ASP A 141 0.52 8.99 16.74
N SER A 142 -0.52 8.26 17.18
CA SER A 142 -0.47 6.83 17.43
C SER A 142 -1.83 6.19 17.18
N LEU A 143 -1.85 5.07 16.45
CA LEU A 143 -3.06 4.29 16.19
C LEU A 143 -2.98 2.94 16.91
N SER A 144 -3.78 2.79 17.97
CA SER A 144 -4.02 1.49 18.61
C SER A 144 -5.41 1.00 18.24
N ALA A 145 -5.49 0.14 17.23
CA ALA A 145 -6.74 -0.40 16.72
C ALA A 145 -6.69 -1.94 16.68
N ILE A 146 -7.83 -2.59 16.99
CA ILE A 146 -7.98 -4.04 16.79
C ILE A 146 -7.97 -4.36 15.29
N SER A 147 -8.59 -3.49 14.47
CA SER A 147 -8.63 -3.59 13.02
C SER A 147 -8.72 -2.21 12.38
N ALA A 148 -8.02 -1.99 11.28
CA ALA A 148 -8.10 -0.76 10.48
C ALA A 148 -8.07 -1.09 8.99
N ASN A 149 -8.87 -0.37 8.20
CA ASN A 149 -8.78 -0.37 6.74
C ASN A 149 -8.02 0.89 6.31
N LEU A 150 -6.70 0.77 6.16
CA LEU A 150 -5.79 1.90 5.91
C LEU A 150 -5.59 2.20 4.41
N GLY A 151 -6.10 1.34 3.51
CA GLY A 151 -5.79 1.43 2.09
C GLY A 151 -4.27 1.32 1.83
N THR A 152 -3.71 2.30 1.13
CA THR A 152 -2.27 2.38 0.87
C THR A 152 -1.52 2.88 2.10
N VAL A 153 -0.50 2.13 2.53
CA VAL A 153 0.32 2.48 3.69
C VAL A 153 1.73 2.85 3.24
N THR A 154 2.15 4.09 3.52
CA THR A 154 3.57 4.50 3.46
C THR A 154 4.13 4.43 4.88
N ALA A 155 4.84 3.35 5.20
CA ALA A 155 5.45 3.15 6.50
C ALA A 155 6.97 3.33 6.45
N GLY A 156 7.55 3.71 7.60
CA GLY A 156 9.00 3.62 7.84
C GLY A 156 9.39 2.19 8.18
N GLU A 157 9.86 1.97 9.40
CA GLU A 157 10.14 0.62 9.90
C GLU A 157 8.87 -0.09 10.40
N MET A 158 8.74 -1.37 10.07
CA MET A 158 7.65 -2.24 10.52
C MET A 158 8.24 -3.42 11.30
N THR A 159 7.94 -3.53 12.60
CA THR A 159 8.46 -4.59 13.49
C THR A 159 7.34 -5.54 13.90
N GLY A 160 7.60 -6.85 13.86
CA GLY A 160 6.64 -7.87 14.32
C GLY A 160 5.39 -8.02 13.45
N VAL A 161 5.47 -7.64 12.18
CA VAL A 161 4.32 -7.66 11.27
C VAL A 161 4.24 -8.97 10.50
N VAL A 162 3.03 -9.53 10.42
CA VAL A 162 2.68 -10.60 9.47
C VAL A 162 1.91 -9.97 8.32
N ILE A 163 2.47 -9.98 7.11
CA ILE A 163 1.81 -9.50 5.90
C ILE A 163 1.11 -10.69 5.23
N LYS A 164 -0.22 -10.65 5.19
CA LYS A 164 -1.04 -11.61 4.44
C LYS A 164 -1.58 -10.92 3.21
N THR A 165 -1.16 -11.37 2.03
CA THR A 165 -1.75 -10.94 0.76
C THR A 165 -2.76 -11.99 0.30
N SER A 166 -3.81 -11.54 -0.38
CA SER A 166 -4.75 -12.42 -1.06
C SER A 166 -4.84 -12.00 -2.53
N PRO A 167 -3.73 -12.13 -3.29
CA PRO A 167 -3.71 -11.70 -4.69
C PRO A 167 -4.78 -12.47 -5.47
N THR A 168 -5.54 -11.77 -6.30
CA THR A 168 -6.36 -12.39 -7.34
C THR A 168 -5.44 -12.76 -8.51
N ALA A 169 -5.92 -13.60 -9.45
CA ALA A 169 -5.11 -14.21 -10.51
C ALA A 169 -4.21 -13.23 -11.32
N ASP A 170 -4.53 -11.94 -11.31
CA ASP A 170 -3.84 -10.89 -12.08
C ASP A 170 -3.10 -9.85 -11.23
N THR A 171 -2.99 -10.04 -9.91
CA THR A 171 -2.31 -9.08 -9.01
C THR A 171 -1.02 -9.66 -8.45
N GLU A 172 0.09 -8.93 -8.55
CA GLU A 172 1.33 -9.31 -7.88
C GLU A 172 1.12 -9.35 -6.35
N GLY A 173 1.71 -10.35 -5.68
CA GLY A 173 1.61 -10.53 -4.23
C GLY A 173 2.41 -9.48 -3.45
N ILE A 174 3.48 -9.89 -2.78
CA ILE A 174 4.42 -8.95 -2.15
C ILE A 174 5.53 -8.65 -3.17
N VAL A 175 5.64 -7.41 -3.63
CA VAL A 175 6.69 -6.94 -4.53
C VAL A 175 7.68 -6.10 -3.73
N LEU A 176 8.96 -6.49 -3.72
CA LEU A 176 10.02 -5.79 -3.02
C LEU A 176 11.02 -5.24 -4.04
N SER A 177 10.82 -3.99 -4.44
CA SER A 177 11.65 -3.31 -5.42
C SER A 177 12.79 -2.54 -4.75
N GLY A 178 14.04 -2.77 -5.17
CA GLY A 178 15.20 -1.98 -4.72
C GLY A 178 15.79 -2.37 -3.35
N THR A 179 15.38 -3.48 -2.73
CA THR A 179 15.92 -3.95 -1.44
C THR A 179 16.30 -5.43 -1.49
N GLN A 180 17.36 -5.81 -0.78
CA GLN A 180 17.66 -7.23 -0.51
C GLN A 180 16.74 -7.70 0.62
N LEU A 181 16.04 -8.83 0.45
CA LEU A 181 15.44 -9.59 1.55
C LEU A 181 16.57 -10.13 2.43
N LYS A 182 16.91 -9.42 3.51
CA LYS A 182 17.91 -9.84 4.49
C LYS A 182 17.22 -10.34 5.75
N SER A 183 17.35 -11.62 6.06
CA SER A 183 17.01 -12.14 7.37
C SER A 183 18.08 -11.72 8.38
N ASN A 184 17.92 -10.58 9.05
CA ASN A 184 18.81 -10.16 10.12
C ASN A 184 18.23 -10.60 11.48
N SER A 185 18.47 -11.84 11.88
CA SER A 185 18.22 -12.27 13.26
C SER A 185 19.40 -13.09 13.76
N ALA A 186 19.89 -12.76 14.96
CA ALA A 186 20.95 -13.49 15.65
C ALA A 186 20.52 -14.88 16.17
N ALA A 187 19.26 -15.26 15.95
CA ALA A 187 18.71 -16.57 16.29
C ALA A 187 18.93 -17.57 15.14
N SER A 188 19.46 -18.76 15.46
CA SER A 188 19.60 -19.85 14.49
C SER A 188 18.24 -20.18 13.85
N GLY A 189 18.15 -20.17 12.52
CA GLY A 189 16.96 -20.64 11.79
C GLY A 189 16.16 -19.58 11.01
N SER A 190 16.72 -18.40 10.73
CA SER A 190 16.07 -17.44 9.84
C SER A 190 16.24 -17.84 8.36
N ASN A 191 15.25 -18.54 7.80
CA ASN A 191 15.27 -19.03 6.42
C ASN A 191 14.21 -18.30 5.57
N LEU A 192 14.57 -17.89 4.34
CA LEU A 192 13.58 -17.61 3.29
C LEU A 192 13.04 -18.97 2.80
N THR A 193 11.87 -19.36 3.27
CA THR A 193 11.21 -20.60 2.85
C THR A 193 10.20 -20.28 1.75
N ILE A 194 10.37 -20.89 0.58
CA ILE A 194 9.45 -20.77 -0.54
C ILE A 194 8.80 -22.15 -0.73
N ASP A 195 7.56 -22.28 -0.27
CA ASP A 195 6.78 -23.50 -0.40
C ASP A 195 6.03 -23.49 -1.73
N ASN A 196 6.22 -24.52 -2.57
CA ASN A 196 5.63 -24.65 -3.91
C ASN A 196 5.87 -23.50 -4.92
N GLY A 197 6.83 -22.60 -4.68
CA GLY A 197 7.20 -21.50 -5.58
C GLY A 197 8.59 -21.66 -6.21
N SER A 198 8.88 -20.91 -7.26
CA SER A 198 10.21 -20.81 -7.87
C SER A 198 10.85 -19.46 -7.55
N VAL A 199 12.15 -19.45 -7.23
CA VAL A 199 12.94 -18.21 -7.23
C VAL A 199 13.38 -17.95 -8.65
N LYS A 200 12.78 -16.96 -9.31
CA LYS A 200 13.27 -16.47 -10.60
C LYS A 200 14.28 -15.35 -10.34
N VAL A 201 15.55 -15.61 -10.67
CA VAL A 201 16.61 -14.60 -10.64
C VAL A 201 16.85 -14.13 -12.07
N ASP A 202 16.16 -13.08 -12.50
CA ASP A 202 16.41 -12.46 -13.80
C ASP A 202 17.60 -11.50 -13.67
N ASN A 203 18.56 -11.58 -14.60
CA ASN A 203 19.63 -10.59 -14.77
C ASN A 203 20.71 -10.56 -13.65
N ILE A 204 21.45 -11.66 -13.45
CA ILE A 204 22.69 -11.67 -12.64
C ILE A 204 23.79 -10.90 -13.40
N ASN A 205 23.74 -9.57 -13.40
CA ASN A 205 24.78 -8.71 -13.97
C ASN A 205 25.75 -8.20 -12.91
N ASN A 206 26.26 -9.10 -12.07
CA ASN A 206 27.32 -8.75 -11.12
C ASN A 206 28.47 -9.73 -11.27
N TYR A 207 29.62 -9.19 -11.67
CA TYR A 207 30.91 -9.87 -11.88
C TYR A 207 31.36 -10.80 -10.74
N HIS A 208 30.71 -10.84 -9.56
CA HIS A 208 31.01 -11.72 -8.42
C HIS A 208 29.76 -12.11 -7.62
N SER A 209 28.85 -12.89 -8.19
CA SER A 209 27.74 -13.49 -7.43
C SER A 209 28.10 -14.92 -7.04
N GLU A 210 28.44 -15.16 -5.77
CA GLU A 210 28.82 -16.49 -5.26
C GLU A 210 27.63 -17.13 -4.52
N VAL A 211 27.07 -18.21 -5.07
CA VAL A 211 26.12 -19.08 -4.36
C VAL A 211 26.91 -20.09 -3.54
N LYS A 212 27.18 -19.77 -2.27
CA LYS A 212 27.76 -20.73 -1.31
C LYS A 212 26.65 -21.63 -0.79
N ALA A 213 26.51 -22.81 -1.38
CA ALA A 213 25.60 -23.84 -0.90
C ALA A 213 26.36 -25.16 -0.73
N ASP A 214 26.13 -25.84 0.40
CA ASP A 214 26.71 -27.16 0.66
C ASP A 214 26.19 -28.22 -0.34
N ALA A 215 25.02 -27.98 -0.94
CA ALA A 215 24.49 -28.70 -2.09
C ALA A 215 23.51 -27.82 -2.89
N ILE A 216 23.67 -27.75 -4.22
CA ILE A 216 22.67 -27.17 -5.13
C ILE A 216 21.94 -28.33 -5.80
N ASN A 217 20.66 -28.51 -5.49
CA ASN A 217 19.85 -29.59 -6.05
C ASN A 217 18.99 -29.05 -7.20
N PHE A 218 19.39 -29.31 -8.44
CA PHE A 218 18.58 -28.98 -9.61
C PHE A 218 17.52 -30.07 -9.77
N GLY A 219 16.25 -29.71 -9.54
CA GLY A 219 15.13 -30.64 -9.67
C GLY A 219 15.09 -31.32 -11.04
N ARG A 220 14.61 -32.57 -11.09
CA ARG A 220 14.44 -33.34 -12.32
C ARG A 220 13.43 -32.65 -13.24
N SER A 221 13.89 -32.13 -14.39
CA SER A 221 13.00 -31.66 -15.45
C SER A 221 12.22 -32.83 -16.06
N THR A 222 10.92 -32.66 -16.24
CA THR A 222 10.05 -33.62 -16.96
C THR A 222 9.80 -33.23 -18.40
N THR A 223 10.30 -32.08 -18.86
CA THR A 223 10.14 -31.56 -20.23
C THR A 223 11.50 -31.48 -20.95
N SER A 224 11.49 -31.60 -22.27
CA SER A 224 12.63 -31.85 -23.16
C SER A 224 13.65 -30.71 -23.31
N ASP A 225 13.53 -29.63 -22.55
CA ASP A 225 14.28 -28.41 -22.80
C ASP A 225 15.59 -28.41 -22.00
N ALA A 226 16.71 -28.53 -22.72
CA ALA A 226 18.05 -28.48 -22.17
C ALA A 226 18.32 -27.09 -21.55
N SER A 227 18.74 -27.05 -20.29
CA SER A 227 19.25 -25.83 -19.66
C SER A 227 20.71 -25.64 -20.08
N ILE A 228 20.97 -24.63 -20.93
CA ILE A 228 22.32 -24.28 -21.40
C ILE A 228 22.92 -23.28 -20.40
N PHE A 229 24.06 -23.62 -19.79
CA PHE A 229 24.83 -22.69 -18.95
C PHE A 229 26.12 -22.29 -19.67
N TYR A 230 26.32 -20.99 -19.86
CA TYR A 230 27.58 -20.42 -20.34
C TYR A 230 28.42 -19.99 -19.14
N TYR A 231 29.70 -20.39 -19.11
CA TYR A 231 30.69 -19.87 -18.16
C TYR A 231 31.84 -19.28 -18.97
N GLU A 232 32.20 -18.02 -18.71
CA GLU A 232 33.44 -17.41 -19.21
C GLU A 232 34.52 -17.52 -18.13
N PRO A 233 35.56 -18.35 -18.32
CA PRO A 233 36.75 -18.31 -17.49
C PRO A 233 37.53 -17.02 -17.76
N ALA A 234 38.33 -16.57 -16.78
CA ALA A 234 39.16 -15.37 -16.85
C ALA A 234 40.21 -15.35 -17.98
N ASP A 235 40.34 -16.43 -18.75
CA ASP A 235 41.24 -16.55 -19.92
C ASP A 235 40.54 -16.34 -21.28
N GLY A 236 39.23 -16.08 -21.30
CA GLY A 236 38.47 -15.79 -22.52
C GLY A 236 38.13 -17.00 -23.39
N SER A 237 38.25 -18.22 -22.85
CA SER A 237 37.91 -19.46 -23.57
C SER A 237 36.43 -19.84 -23.38
N PHE A 238 35.63 -19.93 -24.45
CA PHE A 238 34.27 -20.49 -24.36
C PHE A 238 34.34 -22.00 -24.12
N GLY A 239 34.02 -22.44 -22.89
CA GLY A 239 33.75 -23.85 -22.59
C GLY A 239 32.25 -24.12 -22.67
N GLU A 240 31.81 -24.98 -23.59
CA GLU A 240 30.42 -25.43 -23.68
C GLU A 240 30.16 -26.54 -22.63
N LEU A 241 29.27 -26.30 -21.66
CA LEU A 241 28.74 -27.34 -20.78
C LEU A 241 27.36 -27.79 -21.31
N THR A 242 27.35 -28.75 -22.23
CA THR A 242 26.11 -29.34 -22.76
C THR A 242 25.59 -30.41 -21.79
N ILE A 243 24.56 -30.10 -21.00
CA ILE A 243 23.84 -31.14 -20.23
C ILE A 243 22.78 -31.75 -21.16
N ARG A 244 23.07 -32.93 -21.72
CA ARG A 244 22.07 -33.67 -22.51
C ARG A 244 21.24 -34.56 -21.59
N SER A 245 19.96 -34.71 -21.94
CA SER A 245 19.01 -35.52 -21.18
C SER A 245 19.58 -36.92 -20.95
N ARG A 246 19.65 -37.33 -19.67
CA ARG A 246 20.17 -38.59 -19.09
C ARG A 246 21.59 -38.59 -18.53
N ASP A 247 22.28 -37.45 -18.48
CA ASP A 247 23.58 -37.36 -17.80
C ASP A 247 23.48 -36.70 -16.42
N TYR A 248 24.10 -37.33 -15.41
CA TYR A 248 24.36 -36.73 -14.11
C TYR A 248 25.58 -35.82 -14.22
N ILE A 249 25.49 -34.59 -13.70
CA ILE A 249 26.68 -33.79 -13.40
C ILE A 249 27.35 -34.43 -12.18
N THR A 250 28.47 -35.12 -12.37
CA THR A 250 29.33 -35.51 -11.23
C THR A 250 30.42 -34.46 -11.12
N MET A 251 30.21 -33.45 -10.28
CA MET A 251 31.29 -32.56 -9.86
C MET A 251 32.27 -33.39 -9.05
N ASN A 252 33.57 -33.36 -9.40
CA ASN A 252 34.67 -34.10 -8.78
C ASN A 252 34.47 -34.36 -7.28
N ALA A 253 33.90 -35.52 -6.92
CA ALA A 253 33.99 -36.03 -5.57
C ALA A 253 35.41 -36.57 -5.43
N LYS A 254 36.31 -35.73 -4.94
CA LYS A 254 37.67 -36.10 -4.57
C LYS A 254 37.61 -37.13 -3.44
N GLU A 255 37.55 -38.41 -3.81
CA GLU A 255 37.57 -39.52 -2.86
C GLU A 255 39.03 -39.84 -2.49
N ILE A 256 39.37 -39.62 -1.22
CA ILE A 256 40.54 -40.11 -0.47
C ILE A 256 41.90 -40.00 -1.18
N ARG A 257 42.65 -38.92 -0.88
CA ARG A 257 44.10 -38.84 -1.17
C ARG A 257 44.89 -39.55 -0.07
N THR A 258 45.52 -40.68 -0.39
CA THR A 258 46.79 -41.04 0.26
C THR A 258 47.95 -40.50 -0.59
N PRO A 259 49.17 -40.35 -0.07
CA PRO A 259 50.23 -39.57 -0.74
C PRO A 259 50.56 -40.03 -2.16
N ASN A 260 50.33 -41.30 -2.50
CA ASN A 260 50.81 -41.94 -3.73
C ASN A 260 49.74 -42.81 -4.42
N THR A 261 48.44 -42.65 -4.10
CA THR A 261 47.37 -43.42 -4.75
C THR A 261 46.11 -42.58 -4.83
N GLU A 262 45.54 -42.46 -6.03
CA GLU A 262 44.28 -41.77 -6.31
C GLU A 262 43.28 -42.75 -6.90
N ARG A 263 42.03 -42.69 -6.42
CA ARG A 263 40.91 -43.43 -7.01
C ARG A 263 39.82 -42.45 -7.42
N GLY A 264 39.25 -42.66 -8.59
CA GLY A 264 38.17 -41.82 -9.10
C GLY A 264 37.35 -42.54 -10.15
N PHE A 265 36.25 -41.92 -10.54
CA PHE A 265 35.39 -42.42 -11.62
C PHE A 265 35.79 -41.79 -12.95
N CYS A 266 35.78 -42.59 -14.02
CA CYS A 266 36.02 -42.12 -15.39
C CYS A 266 35.17 -42.90 -16.40
N GLY A 267 35.01 -42.33 -17.60
CA GLY A 267 34.29 -42.96 -18.69
C GLY A 267 34.55 -42.30 -20.05
N VAL A 268 34.38 -43.06 -21.12
CA VAL A 268 34.56 -42.62 -22.51
C VAL A 268 33.45 -43.22 -23.37
N GLY A 269 33.01 -42.51 -24.42
CA GLY A 269 32.11 -43.09 -25.39
C GLY A 269 31.99 -42.26 -26.67
N GLY A 270 31.52 -42.90 -27.74
CA GLY A 270 31.32 -42.30 -29.06
C GLY A 270 30.25 -43.01 -29.87
N VAL A 271 29.74 -42.31 -30.90
CA VAL A 271 28.77 -42.82 -31.88
C VAL A 271 29.40 -42.72 -33.27
N THR A 272 29.38 -43.80 -34.05
CA THR A 272 29.69 -43.74 -35.49
C THR A 272 28.45 -44.08 -36.30
N THR A 273 27.80 -43.06 -36.84
CA THR A 273 26.83 -43.25 -37.91
C THR A 273 27.55 -43.15 -39.26
N GLY A 274 27.53 -44.24 -40.04
CA GLY A 274 27.86 -44.18 -41.48
C GLY A 274 29.34 -44.27 -41.88
N ILE A 275 30.24 -44.73 -40.98
CA ILE A 275 31.66 -44.97 -41.32
C ILE A 275 32.02 -46.42 -41.04
N THR A 276 32.29 -47.18 -42.10
CA THR A 276 32.94 -48.50 -42.02
C THR A 276 34.45 -48.29 -41.93
N GLY A 277 34.94 -47.96 -40.73
CA GLY A 277 36.36 -47.72 -40.46
C GLY A 277 36.64 -47.64 -38.96
N PRO A 278 37.89 -47.87 -38.51
CA PRO A 278 38.24 -47.83 -37.09
C PRO A 278 37.97 -46.44 -36.50
N VAL A 279 37.30 -46.39 -35.35
CA VAL A 279 37.20 -45.18 -34.52
C VAL A 279 38.49 -45.05 -33.73
N ALA A 280 39.60 -44.73 -34.41
CA ALA A 280 40.81 -44.31 -33.73
C ALA A 280 40.59 -42.87 -33.26
N GLY A 281 40.68 -42.63 -31.94
CA GLY A 281 40.94 -41.28 -31.42
C GLY A 281 39.80 -40.51 -30.74
N VAL A 282 38.88 -41.16 -30.01
CA VAL A 282 38.05 -40.42 -29.02
C VAL A 282 38.65 -40.63 -27.64
N GLY A 283 39.49 -39.68 -27.22
CA GLY A 283 40.02 -39.64 -25.86
C GLY A 283 39.30 -38.59 -25.02
N VAL A 284 38.93 -38.95 -23.78
CA VAL A 284 38.50 -37.98 -22.76
C VAL A 284 39.69 -37.73 -21.84
N ASN A 285 40.12 -36.48 -21.75
CA ASN A 285 41.21 -36.08 -20.87
C ASN A 285 40.67 -35.85 -19.44
N PHE A 286 41.13 -36.64 -18.47
CA PHE A 286 40.83 -36.44 -17.07
C PHE A 286 41.87 -35.48 -16.46
N ARG A 287 41.60 -34.17 -16.57
CA ARG A 287 42.47 -33.11 -16.05
C ARG A 287 42.31 -32.96 -14.55
N THR A 288 43.11 -33.67 -13.78
CA THR A 288 43.43 -33.29 -12.40
C THR A 288 44.91 -32.93 -12.37
N LYS A 289 45.26 -31.66 -12.20
CA LYS A 289 46.66 -31.22 -12.09
C LYS A 289 47.30 -31.87 -10.85
N LYS A 290 48.37 -32.63 -11.03
CA LYS A 290 49.07 -33.41 -10.00
C LYS A 290 50.47 -32.86 -9.78
N THR A 291 51.00 -33.11 -8.57
CA THR A 291 52.40 -32.84 -8.22
C THR A 291 53.33 -34.01 -8.55
N TYR A 292 52.79 -35.08 -9.13
CA TYR A 292 53.51 -36.30 -9.52
C TYR A 292 52.88 -36.91 -10.78
N THR A 293 53.67 -37.68 -11.53
CA THR A 293 53.18 -38.48 -12.65
C THR A 293 52.95 -39.92 -12.19
N PRO A 294 51.72 -40.46 -12.25
CA PRO A 294 51.47 -41.88 -11.99
C PRO A 294 52.35 -42.78 -12.88
N SER A 295 52.89 -43.86 -12.34
CA SER A 295 53.66 -44.83 -13.13
C SER A 295 52.76 -45.72 -14.00
N SER A 296 51.49 -45.86 -13.63
CA SER A 296 50.46 -46.58 -14.40
C SER A 296 49.07 -46.11 -13.97
N ILE A 297 48.06 -46.35 -14.81
CA ILE A 297 46.65 -46.21 -14.45
C ILE A 297 46.00 -47.58 -14.58
N SER A 298 45.46 -48.10 -13.49
CA SER A 298 44.62 -49.30 -13.51
C SER A 298 43.16 -48.91 -13.69
N LEU A 299 42.43 -49.64 -14.53
CA LEU A 299 41.04 -49.38 -14.85
C LEU A 299 40.20 -50.58 -14.41
N SER A 300 39.17 -50.33 -13.61
CA SER A 300 38.30 -51.37 -13.06
C SER A 300 36.84 -50.95 -13.14
N GLY A 301 36.01 -51.73 -13.81
CA GLY A 301 34.59 -51.43 -13.95
C GLY A 301 33.95 -52.19 -15.10
N THR A 302 32.68 -52.54 -14.94
CA THR A 302 31.86 -53.22 -15.94
C THR A 302 31.07 -52.21 -16.75
N SER A 303 31.29 -52.13 -18.07
CA SER A 303 30.29 -51.55 -18.97
C SER A 303 29.33 -52.63 -19.48
N HIS A 304 28.03 -52.37 -19.34
CA HIS A 304 27.03 -53.00 -20.19
C HIS A 304 27.28 -52.51 -21.63
N ASN A 305 27.38 -53.47 -22.56
CA ASN A 305 27.53 -53.33 -24.01
C ASN A 305 28.92 -52.92 -24.56
N LEU A 306 29.71 -53.96 -24.82
CA LEU A 306 30.55 -54.19 -26.02
C LEU A 306 31.97 -53.59 -26.12
N ILE A 307 32.62 -53.24 -25.01
CA ILE A 307 34.09 -53.10 -24.99
C ILE A 307 34.64 -53.86 -23.78
N TYR A 308 35.34 -54.98 -24.01
CA TYR A 308 36.10 -55.65 -22.95
C TYR A 308 37.25 -54.76 -22.49
N SER A 309 37.62 -54.83 -21.21
CA SER A 309 38.69 -54.01 -20.62
C SER A 309 40.03 -54.12 -21.34
N THR A 310 40.25 -55.18 -22.11
CA THR A 310 41.44 -55.42 -22.94
C THR A 310 41.61 -54.47 -24.12
N HIS A 311 40.55 -53.77 -24.53
CA HIS A 311 40.61 -52.76 -25.61
C HIS A 311 40.78 -51.33 -25.10
N LEU A 312 40.96 -51.14 -23.79
CA LEU A 312 41.01 -49.84 -23.14
C LEU A 312 42.41 -49.59 -22.59
N HIS A 313 43.02 -48.47 -22.99
CA HIS A 313 44.37 -48.11 -22.61
C HIS A 313 44.40 -46.72 -22.00
N ALA A 314 45.09 -46.55 -20.88
CA ALA A 314 45.49 -45.21 -20.44
C ALA A 314 46.82 -44.85 -21.10
N ILE A 315 46.84 -43.75 -21.85
CA ILE A 315 48.02 -43.24 -22.57
C ILE A 315 48.31 -41.79 -22.14
N ASP A 316 49.47 -41.26 -22.53
CA ASP A 316 49.87 -39.87 -22.26
C ASP A 316 49.73 -39.46 -20.78
N ILE A 317 50.18 -40.35 -19.88
CA ILE A 317 50.17 -40.14 -18.44
C ILE A 317 51.20 -39.06 -18.08
N SER A 318 50.74 -37.96 -17.50
CA SER A 318 51.52 -36.78 -17.17
C SER A 318 51.04 -36.15 -15.85
N PRO A 319 51.75 -35.14 -15.32
CA PRO A 319 51.26 -34.35 -14.19
C PRO A 319 49.93 -33.63 -14.48
N ASP A 320 49.57 -33.42 -15.76
CA ASP A 320 48.33 -32.73 -16.14
C ASP A 320 47.14 -33.69 -16.31
N GLY A 321 47.36 -35.00 -16.18
CA GLY A 321 46.33 -36.04 -16.30
C GLY A 321 46.77 -37.22 -17.16
N PHE A 322 45.81 -37.97 -17.67
CA PHE A 322 46.02 -39.06 -18.62
C PHE A 322 44.88 -39.10 -19.65
N TRP A 323 45.14 -39.75 -20.78
CA TRP A 323 44.17 -39.98 -21.83
C TRP A 323 43.69 -41.42 -21.82
N LEU A 324 42.41 -41.62 -22.10
CA LEU A 324 41.83 -42.94 -22.26
C LEU A 324 41.67 -43.22 -23.77
N TYR A 325 42.28 -44.30 -24.26
CA TYR A 325 42.29 -44.74 -25.65
C TYR A 325 41.56 -46.08 -25.81
N ILE A 326 40.80 -46.23 -26.89
CA ILE A 326 40.13 -47.48 -27.25
C ILE A 326 40.80 -48.05 -28.52
N ASP A 327 41.35 -49.27 -28.43
CA ASP A 327 41.83 -50.03 -29.61
C ASP A 327 40.64 -50.67 -30.35
N GLY A 328 40.68 -50.66 -31.68
CA GLY A 328 39.58 -50.98 -32.58
C GLY A 328 39.12 -52.44 -32.52
N GLY A 329 38.14 -52.75 -31.67
CA GLY A 329 37.39 -54.02 -31.68
C GLY A 329 36.10 -53.97 -32.51
N ASP A 330 35.72 -55.10 -33.14
CA ASP A 330 34.49 -55.48 -33.88
C ASP A 330 33.64 -54.39 -34.58
N THR A 331 33.50 -54.49 -35.90
CA THR A 331 32.85 -53.52 -36.82
C THR A 331 31.33 -53.47 -36.76
N ASN A 332 30.68 -54.20 -35.87
CA ASN A 332 29.23 -54.47 -35.96
C ASN A 332 28.32 -53.54 -35.13
N ASN A 333 28.82 -52.57 -34.37
CA ASN A 333 27.96 -51.69 -33.57
C ASN A 333 28.33 -50.20 -33.59
N ALA A 334 27.29 -49.37 -33.75
CA ALA A 334 27.38 -47.92 -33.95
C ALA A 334 27.58 -47.11 -32.64
N TYR A 335 27.41 -47.74 -31.48
CA TYR A 335 27.53 -47.12 -30.16
C TYR A 335 28.59 -47.84 -29.32
N ARG A 336 29.55 -47.08 -28.78
CA ARG A 336 30.66 -47.61 -27.97
C ARG A 336 30.83 -46.74 -26.73
N TYR A 337 30.70 -47.31 -25.52
CA TYR A 337 31.01 -46.58 -24.29
C TYR A 337 31.59 -47.50 -23.21
N TRP A 338 32.45 -46.94 -22.37
CA TRP A 338 32.98 -47.56 -21.16
C TRP A 338 32.84 -46.59 -19.98
N ARG A 339 32.52 -47.12 -18.80
CA ARG A 339 32.45 -46.39 -17.52
C ARG A 339 33.01 -47.27 -16.42
N GLY A 340 33.78 -46.70 -15.51
CA GLY A 340 34.36 -47.44 -14.41
C GLY A 340 35.15 -46.55 -13.45
N TYR A 341 35.91 -47.21 -12.58
CA TYR A 341 36.86 -46.60 -11.67
C TYR A 341 38.26 -46.67 -12.28
N TYR A 342 39.07 -45.65 -12.01
CA TYR A 342 40.51 -45.72 -12.19
C TYR A 342 41.22 -45.73 -10.82
N THR A 343 42.41 -46.31 -10.81
CA THR A 343 43.39 -46.18 -9.72
C THR A 343 44.71 -45.71 -10.34
N ALA A 344 45.22 -44.58 -9.88
CA ALA A 344 46.42 -43.89 -10.37
C ALA A 344 47.50 -43.80 -9.28
#